data_AF-A0A659RI81-F1
#
_entry.id   AF-A0A659RI81-F1
#
_cell.length_a   1.000
_cell.length_b   1.000
_cell.length_c   1.000
_cell.angle_alpha   90.00
_cell.angle_beta   90.00
_cell.angle_gamma   90.00
#
_symmetry.space_group_name_H-M   'P 1'
#
loop_
_entity.id
_entity.type
_entity.pdbx_description
1 polymer ?
#
loop_
_entity_poly.entity_id
_entity_poly.type
_entity_poly.pdbx_seq_one_letter_code
_entity_poly.pdbx_strand_id
1 'polypeptide(L)'
;TQRQQRGEQKHSKLGTLAAMLGQIGTPGGGFGFSYHFANGGNPTRRAAVLASMQGSIPGGVDAVDKIPVARIVEALENPGGFYQHNGMDRRFPDIRFIWWAGGANFTHHQDTNRLIRAWQKPELVVISECFWTAAAKHADIVLPATTTYERSELTMPGVYSNA
;
A
#
# COMPACT_ATOMS: atom_id res chain seq x y z
N THR A 1 8.15 15.28 4.93
CA THR A 1 7.49 13.98 4.70
C THR A 1 6.21 13.92 5.54
N GLN A 2 5.17 13.22 5.07
CA GLN A 2 3.97 12.88 5.87
C GLN A 2 4.15 11.63 6.74
N ARG A 3 5.27 10.91 6.61
CA ARG A 3 5.52 9.64 7.31
C ARG A 3 6.12 9.93 8.68
N GLN A 4 5.30 10.50 9.56
CA GLN A 4 5.65 10.89 10.92
C GLN A 4 4.39 11.15 11.74
N GLN A 5 4.52 11.32 13.06
CA GLN A 5 3.41 11.74 13.91
C GLN A 5 2.86 13.10 13.44
N ARG A 6 1.52 13.24 13.45
CA ARG A 6 0.79 14.42 12.94
C ARG A 6 1.14 14.74 11.48
N GLY A 7 1.41 13.71 10.69
CA GLY A 7 1.85 13.80 9.30
C GLY A 7 0.86 14.50 8.36
N GLU A 8 -0.43 14.47 8.71
CA GLU A 8 -1.51 15.14 7.99
C GLU A 8 -1.34 16.67 8.00
N GLN A 9 -0.80 17.25 9.06
CA GLN A 9 -0.68 18.71 9.22
C GLN A 9 0.25 19.33 8.20
N LYS A 10 1.30 18.63 7.76
CA LYS A 10 2.34 19.20 6.89
C LYS A 10 1.80 19.58 5.52
N HIS A 11 1.07 18.67 4.87
CA HIS A 11 0.50 18.93 3.54
C HIS A 11 -0.69 19.87 3.61
N SER A 12 -1.52 19.77 4.67
CA SER A 12 -2.61 20.71 4.91
C SER A 12 -2.10 22.15 5.03
N LYS A 13 -1.05 22.38 5.84
CA LYS A 13 -0.44 23.71 5.99
C LYS A 13 0.20 24.22 4.71
N LEU A 14 0.79 23.35 3.87
CA LEU A 14 1.32 23.76 2.58
C LEU A 14 0.19 24.26 1.66
N GLY A 15 -0.93 23.54 1.61
CA GLY A 15 -2.11 23.96 0.86
C GLY A 15 -2.65 25.30 1.34
N THR A 16 -2.75 25.50 2.66
CA THR A 16 -3.16 26.79 3.25
C THR A 16 -2.22 27.93 2.85
N LEU A 17 -0.91 27.73 2.93
CA LEU A 17 0.06 28.76 2.55
C LEU A 17 -0.03 29.10 1.06
N ALA A 18 -0.15 28.10 0.19
CA ALA A 18 -0.31 28.34 -1.24
C ALA A 18 -1.61 29.10 -1.56
N ALA A 19 -2.69 28.83 -0.83
CA ALA A 19 -3.94 29.57 -0.95
C ALA A 19 -3.78 31.03 -0.52
N MET A 20 -3.05 31.28 0.58
CA MET A 20 -2.73 32.65 1.03
C MET A 20 -1.88 33.43 0.03
N LEU A 21 -0.98 32.76 -0.70
CA LEU A 21 -0.18 33.37 -1.77
C LEU A 21 -1.00 33.69 -3.04
N GLY A 22 -2.16 33.06 -3.23
CA GLY A 22 -3.09 33.39 -4.32
C GLY A 22 -2.67 32.96 -5.73
N GLN A 23 -1.63 32.12 -5.87
CA GLN A 23 -1.10 31.68 -7.17
C GLN A 23 -1.58 30.29 -7.61
N ILE A 24 -2.52 29.69 -6.88
CA ILE A 24 -3.07 28.37 -7.25
C ILE A 24 -3.83 28.53 -8.57
N GLY A 25 -3.44 27.75 -9.58
CA GLY A 25 -4.08 27.74 -10.91
C GLY A 25 -3.37 28.57 -11.98
N THR A 26 -2.32 29.32 -11.64
CA THR A 26 -1.52 30.04 -12.65
C THR A 26 -0.42 29.13 -13.24
N PRO A 27 0.01 29.35 -14.50
CA PRO A 27 1.14 28.62 -15.08
C PRO A 27 2.41 28.82 -14.25
N GLY A 28 2.96 27.73 -13.72
CA GLY A 28 4.15 27.75 -12.86
C GLY A 28 3.91 28.18 -11.40
N GLY A 29 2.68 28.53 -11.03
CA GLY A 29 2.31 28.90 -9.66
C GLY A 29 1.69 27.75 -8.85
N GLY A 30 1.56 27.96 -7.53
CA GLY A 30 0.95 26.99 -6.63
C GLY A 30 1.92 25.95 -6.08
N PHE A 31 1.53 24.68 -6.06
CA PHE A 31 2.33 23.57 -5.52
C PHE A 31 2.07 22.27 -6.29
N GLY A 32 2.98 21.30 -6.18
CA GLY A 32 2.81 19.96 -6.74
C GLY A 32 3.30 18.88 -5.80
N PHE A 33 2.48 17.84 -5.60
CA PHE A 33 2.82 16.71 -4.70
C PHE A 33 3.46 15.52 -5.40
N SER A 34 3.57 15.51 -6.73
CA SER A 34 4.00 14.32 -7.47
C SER A 34 5.10 14.52 -8.51
N TYR A 35 5.67 15.73 -8.64
CA TYR A 35 6.78 15.97 -9.59
C TYR A 35 7.99 15.05 -9.38
N HIS A 36 8.19 14.55 -8.16
CA HIS A 36 9.28 13.64 -7.81
C HIS A 36 8.95 12.16 -8.02
N PHE A 37 7.69 11.81 -8.32
CA PHE A 37 7.23 10.43 -8.43
C PHE A 37 6.88 10.10 -9.88
N ALA A 38 7.41 8.99 -10.38
CA ALA A 38 7.07 8.38 -11.68
C ALA A 38 7.04 9.34 -12.90
N ASN A 39 7.91 10.37 -12.91
CA ASN A 39 7.95 11.45 -13.92
C ASN A 39 6.68 12.34 -13.94
N GLY A 40 6.12 12.64 -12.77
CA GLY A 40 5.02 13.60 -12.65
C GLY A 40 5.38 14.94 -13.29
N GLY A 41 4.46 15.49 -14.09
CA GLY A 41 4.68 16.69 -14.89
C GLY A 41 5.01 16.40 -16.37
N ASN A 42 5.31 15.14 -16.74
CA ASN A 42 5.45 14.78 -18.15
C ASN A 42 4.08 14.86 -18.86
N PRO A 43 3.99 15.44 -20.07
CA PRO A 43 2.73 15.50 -20.81
C PRO A 43 2.11 14.12 -21.05
N THR A 44 0.80 14.04 -20.88
CA THR A 44 0.02 12.83 -21.14
C THR A 44 -0.24 12.65 -22.63
N ARG A 45 -0.05 11.42 -23.14
CA ARG A 45 -0.38 11.10 -24.54
C ARG A 45 -1.90 11.01 -24.74
N ARG A 46 -2.38 11.10 -25.98
CA ARG A 46 -3.80 10.84 -26.32
C ARG A 46 -3.92 9.50 -27.03
N ALA A 47 -3.86 8.39 -26.30
CA ALA A 47 -3.95 7.05 -26.86
C ALA A 47 -4.59 6.07 -25.88
N ALA A 48 -5.03 4.90 -26.37
CA ALA A 48 -5.65 3.89 -25.54
C ALA A 48 -4.72 3.36 -24.43
N VAL A 49 -5.35 2.95 -23.33
CA VAL A 49 -4.72 2.38 -22.13
C VAL A 49 -4.90 0.87 -22.15
N LEU A 50 -3.83 0.10 -21.91
CA LEU A 50 -3.95 -1.34 -21.77
C LEU A 50 -4.76 -1.67 -20.51
N ALA A 51 -5.78 -2.51 -20.66
CA ALA A 51 -6.51 -3.05 -19.53
C ALA A 51 -5.65 -4.04 -18.73
N SER A 52 -5.99 -4.23 -17.46
CA SER A 52 -5.39 -5.26 -16.59
C SER A 52 -6.46 -6.24 -16.11
N MET A 53 -6.01 -7.42 -15.65
CA MET A 53 -6.88 -8.30 -14.89
C MET A 53 -7.36 -7.57 -13.63
N GLN A 54 -8.67 -7.54 -13.42
CA GLN A 54 -9.27 -6.87 -12.26
C GLN A 54 -9.22 -7.78 -11.04
N GLY A 55 -8.88 -7.21 -9.88
CA GLY A 55 -8.99 -7.89 -8.59
C GLY A 55 -10.42 -7.97 -8.03
N SER A 56 -11.42 -7.65 -8.86
CA SER A 56 -12.84 -7.65 -8.53
C SER A 56 -13.64 -8.33 -9.63
N ILE A 57 -14.74 -9.00 -9.25
CA ILE A 57 -15.62 -9.73 -10.16
C ILE A 57 -16.88 -8.88 -10.40
N PRO A 58 -17.48 -8.87 -11.61
CA PRO A 58 -18.75 -8.19 -11.84
C PRO A 58 -19.84 -8.64 -10.86
N GLY A 59 -20.42 -7.71 -10.11
CA GLY A 59 -21.40 -8.00 -9.04
C GLY A 59 -20.79 -8.52 -7.73
N GLY A 60 -19.46 -8.59 -7.62
CA GLY A 60 -18.76 -8.92 -6.39
C GLY A 60 -18.92 -7.79 -5.37
N VAL A 61 -19.31 -8.15 -4.16
CA VAL A 61 -19.24 -7.28 -2.99
C VAL A 61 -17.91 -7.52 -2.27
N ASP A 62 -17.36 -6.49 -1.64
CA ASP A 62 -16.21 -6.65 -0.74
C ASP A 62 -16.60 -7.63 0.37
N ALA A 63 -16.03 -8.83 0.35
CA ALA A 63 -16.37 -9.90 1.30
C ALA A 63 -15.71 -9.72 2.67
N VAL A 64 -14.98 -8.63 2.91
CA VAL A 64 -14.00 -8.53 4.00
C VAL A 64 -13.93 -7.16 4.66
N ASP A 65 -13.70 -7.19 5.97
CA ASP A 65 -13.37 -6.02 6.79
C ASP A 65 -12.00 -5.45 6.41
N LYS A 66 -11.94 -4.12 6.27
CA LYS A 66 -10.71 -3.39 5.93
C LYS A 66 -10.09 -2.76 7.16
N ILE A 67 -8.84 -3.12 7.43
CA ILE A 67 -8.00 -2.46 8.44
C ILE A 67 -7.03 -1.46 7.78
N PRO A 68 -6.66 -0.36 8.45
CA PRO A 68 -5.58 0.49 7.98
C PRO A 68 -4.29 -0.33 7.85
N VAL A 69 -3.64 -0.29 6.67
CA VAL A 69 -2.53 -1.21 6.31
C VAL A 69 -1.40 -1.28 7.35
N ALA A 70 -1.05 -0.15 7.96
CA ALA A 70 0.03 -0.09 8.97
C ALA A 70 -0.37 -0.64 10.36
N ARG A 71 -1.63 -1.03 10.57
CA ARG A 71 -2.14 -1.55 11.85
C ARG A 71 -2.11 -3.08 11.94
N ILE A 72 -1.51 -3.78 10.97
CA ILE A 72 -1.47 -5.25 10.95
C ILE A 72 -0.90 -5.86 12.24
N VAL A 73 0.22 -5.34 12.76
CA VAL A 73 0.82 -5.84 14.02
C VAL A 73 -0.12 -5.66 15.21
N GLU A 74 -0.81 -4.53 15.29
CA GLU A 74 -1.76 -4.28 16.38
C GLU A 74 -3.02 -5.17 16.26
N ALA A 75 -3.46 -5.44 15.03
CA ALA A 75 -4.57 -6.35 14.76
C ALA A 75 -4.23 -7.79 15.19
N LEU A 76 -3.02 -8.25 14.85
CA LEU A 76 -2.52 -9.55 15.32
C LEU A 76 -2.36 -9.56 16.84
N GLU A 77 -1.94 -8.45 17.44
CA GLU A 77 -1.71 -8.39 18.87
C GLU A 77 -3.00 -8.39 19.70
N ASN A 78 -4.05 -7.74 19.21
CA ASN A 78 -5.28 -7.47 19.96
C ASN A 78 -6.56 -7.81 19.16
N PRO A 79 -6.86 -9.09 18.90
CA PRO A 79 -8.13 -9.51 18.31
C PRO A 79 -9.33 -8.94 19.09
N GLY A 80 -10.31 -8.36 18.39
CA GLY A 80 -11.48 -7.71 19.00
C GLY A 80 -11.20 -6.35 19.68
N GLY A 81 -9.95 -5.90 19.72
CA GLY A 81 -9.54 -4.63 20.30
C GLY A 81 -10.13 -3.44 19.56
N PHE A 82 -10.54 -2.41 20.31
CA PHE A 82 -11.14 -1.18 19.76
C PHE A 82 -10.09 -0.25 19.16
N TYR A 83 -10.42 0.40 18.05
CA TYR A 83 -9.64 1.50 17.49
C TYR A 83 -10.51 2.52 16.76
N GLN A 84 -10.00 3.75 16.66
CA GLN A 84 -10.59 4.84 15.89
C GLN A 84 -9.93 4.97 14.52
N HIS A 85 -10.73 5.15 13.48
CA HIS A 85 -10.21 5.44 12.14
C HIS A 85 -11.12 6.36 11.36
N ASN A 86 -10.63 7.55 11.00
CA ASN A 86 -11.36 8.56 10.22
C ASN A 86 -12.77 8.85 10.77
N GLY A 87 -12.88 8.99 12.10
CA GLY A 87 -14.15 9.27 12.79
C GLY A 87 -15.07 8.06 12.99
N MET A 88 -14.60 6.85 12.69
CA MET A 88 -15.34 5.61 12.92
C MET A 88 -14.73 4.78 14.05
N ASP A 89 -15.62 4.27 14.90
CA ASP A 89 -15.39 3.23 15.89
C ASP A 89 -15.29 1.87 15.21
N ARG A 90 -14.14 1.19 15.34
CA ARG A 90 -13.90 -0.12 14.73
C ARG A 90 -13.25 -1.08 15.72
N ARG A 91 -13.25 -2.36 15.37
CA ARG A 91 -12.57 -3.43 16.12
C ARG A 91 -11.68 -4.26 15.22
N PHE A 92 -10.58 -4.76 15.75
CA PHE A 92 -9.68 -5.62 14.99
C PHE A 92 -10.30 -7.01 14.78
N PRO A 93 -10.17 -7.59 13.57
CA PRO A 93 -10.56 -8.97 13.32
C PRO A 93 -9.58 -9.94 13.98
N ASP A 94 -10.03 -11.17 14.22
CA ASP A 94 -9.17 -12.27 14.66
C ASP A 94 -8.52 -12.94 13.45
N ILE A 95 -7.29 -12.54 13.13
CA ILE A 95 -6.56 -13.00 11.94
C ILE A 95 -5.78 -14.27 12.28
N ARG A 96 -6.26 -15.42 11.79
CA ARG A 96 -5.63 -16.73 12.01
C ARG A 96 -4.85 -17.26 10.81
N PHE A 97 -5.07 -16.71 9.62
CA PHE A 97 -4.40 -17.10 8.39
C PHE A 97 -3.90 -15.88 7.64
N ILE A 98 -2.65 -15.93 7.14
CA ILE A 98 -2.06 -14.90 6.30
C ILE A 98 -1.52 -15.54 5.03
N TRP A 99 -1.97 -15.04 3.87
CA TRP A 99 -1.31 -15.30 2.59
C TRP A 99 -0.75 -14.01 2.03
N TRP A 100 0.55 -13.98 1.80
CA TRP A 100 1.24 -12.85 1.21
C TRP A 100 1.88 -13.21 -0.13
N ALA A 101 1.76 -12.36 -1.14
CA ALA A 101 2.41 -12.53 -2.44
C ALA A 101 3.13 -11.23 -2.88
N GLY A 102 4.41 -11.33 -3.21
CA GLY A 102 5.18 -10.25 -3.85
C GLY A 102 5.43 -9.01 -2.97
N GLY A 103 5.82 -9.18 -1.70
CA GLY A 103 6.09 -8.03 -0.83
C GLY A 103 6.98 -8.33 0.38
N ALA A 104 7.58 -7.27 0.93
CA ALA A 104 8.66 -7.37 1.91
C ALA A 104 8.25 -6.92 3.33
N ASN A 105 7.44 -7.74 4.00
CA ASN A 105 6.85 -7.44 5.33
C ASN A 105 7.87 -7.02 6.38
N PHE A 106 8.99 -7.73 6.42
CA PHE A 106 10.04 -7.53 7.39
C PHE A 106 10.97 -6.35 7.07
N THR A 107 10.79 -5.68 5.92
CA THR A 107 11.56 -4.47 5.58
C THR A 107 10.70 -3.20 5.57
N HIS A 108 9.42 -3.29 5.21
CA HIS A 108 8.57 -2.10 5.08
C HIS A 108 7.82 -1.73 6.38
N HIS A 109 7.75 -2.65 7.36
CA HIS A 109 7.02 -2.46 8.60
C HIS A 109 7.97 -1.99 9.70
N GLN A 110 7.46 -1.19 10.63
CA GLN A 110 8.26 -0.62 11.71
C GLN A 110 8.47 -1.65 12.82
N ASP A 111 9.52 -1.46 13.63
CA ASP A 111 9.86 -2.34 14.76
C ASP A 111 9.83 -3.83 14.41
N THR A 112 10.89 -4.28 13.72
CA THR A 112 11.02 -5.67 13.27
C THR A 112 10.93 -6.68 14.42
N ASN A 113 11.41 -6.35 15.61
CA ASN A 113 11.36 -7.26 16.76
C ASN A 113 9.92 -7.48 17.25
N ARG A 114 9.11 -6.41 17.30
CA ARG A 114 7.68 -6.53 17.60
C ARG A 114 6.95 -7.27 16.48
N LEU A 115 7.27 -6.97 15.22
CA LEU A 115 6.71 -7.69 14.08
C LEU A 115 6.96 -9.19 14.20
N ILE A 116 8.20 -9.63 14.43
CA ILE A 116 8.55 -11.06 14.58
C ILE A 116 7.65 -11.73 15.63
N ARG A 117 7.45 -11.10 16.80
CA ARG A 117 6.59 -11.66 17.86
C ARG A 117 5.13 -11.74 17.44
N ALA A 118 4.60 -10.69 16.82
CA ALA A 118 3.21 -10.68 16.35
C ALA A 118 2.98 -11.68 15.20
N TRP A 119 3.99 -11.90 14.36
CA TRP A 119 3.94 -12.82 13.22
C TRP A 119 3.84 -14.30 13.64
N GLN A 120 4.09 -14.63 14.91
CA GLN A 120 3.90 -15.98 15.46
C GLN A 120 2.45 -16.25 15.93
N LYS A 121 1.56 -15.26 15.85
CA LYS A 121 0.17 -15.40 16.34
C LYS A 121 -0.79 -16.09 15.35
N PRO A 122 -0.72 -15.86 14.03
CA PRO A 122 -1.50 -16.64 13.07
C PRO A 122 -1.21 -18.14 13.17
N GLU A 123 -2.21 -18.97 12.90
CA GLU A 123 -2.06 -20.42 12.86
C GLU A 123 -1.31 -20.89 11.59
N LEU A 124 -1.38 -20.10 10.52
CA LEU A 124 -0.73 -20.43 9.25
C LEU A 124 -0.37 -19.18 8.44
N VAL A 125 0.88 -19.13 7.99
CA VAL A 125 1.46 -18.10 7.13
C VAL A 125 1.99 -18.73 5.84
N VAL A 126 1.39 -18.34 4.71
CA VAL A 126 1.81 -18.74 3.36
C VAL A 126 2.45 -17.55 2.65
N ILE A 127 3.65 -17.75 2.10
CA ILE A 127 4.35 -16.71 1.32
C ILE A 127 4.57 -17.21 -0.11
N SER A 128 4.12 -16.42 -1.09
CA SER A 128 4.37 -16.62 -2.51
C SER A 128 5.40 -15.61 -3.03
N GLU A 129 6.61 -16.08 -3.34
CA GLU A 129 7.74 -15.21 -3.69
C GLU A 129 8.71 -15.94 -4.64
N CYS A 130 9.47 -15.18 -5.42
CA CYS A 130 10.54 -15.70 -6.28
C CYS A 130 11.90 -15.83 -5.58
N PHE A 131 12.05 -15.29 -4.36
CA PHE A 131 13.31 -15.26 -3.62
C PHE A 131 13.14 -15.63 -2.15
N TRP A 132 14.23 -16.12 -1.53
CA TRP A 132 14.32 -16.40 -0.09
C TRP A 132 14.46 -15.11 0.76
N THR A 133 13.40 -14.30 0.79
CA THR A 133 13.33 -13.06 1.57
C THR A 133 13.16 -13.31 3.07
N ALA A 134 13.28 -12.26 3.89
CA ALA A 134 12.98 -12.37 5.32
C ALA A 134 11.52 -12.79 5.61
N ALA A 135 10.57 -12.43 4.73
CA ALA A 135 9.19 -12.91 4.85
C ALA A 135 9.10 -14.43 4.61
N ALA A 136 9.75 -14.94 3.55
CA ALA A 136 9.79 -16.38 3.27
C ALA A 136 10.44 -17.19 4.40
N LYS A 137 11.45 -16.63 5.09
CA LYS A 137 12.10 -17.25 6.26
C LYS A 137 11.19 -17.39 7.49
N HIS A 138 10.12 -16.60 7.58
CA HIS A 138 9.15 -16.63 8.69
C HIS A 138 7.78 -17.16 8.24
N ALA A 139 7.77 -17.96 7.17
CA ALA A 139 6.58 -18.62 6.65
C ALA A 139 6.52 -20.08 7.13
N ASP A 140 5.31 -20.61 7.25
CA ASP A 140 5.10 -22.05 7.41
C ASP A 140 5.20 -22.77 6.06
N ILE A 141 4.66 -22.14 5.01
CA ILE A 141 4.70 -22.65 3.63
C ILE A 141 5.21 -21.57 2.70
N VAL A 142 6.21 -21.93 1.89
CA VAL A 142 6.74 -21.08 0.81
C VAL A 142 6.34 -21.67 -0.53
N LEU A 143 5.61 -20.88 -1.33
CA LEU A 143 5.19 -21.24 -2.68
C LEU A 143 6.08 -20.48 -3.69
N PRO A 144 6.87 -21.17 -4.53
CA PRO A 144 7.74 -20.50 -5.49
C PRO A 144 6.91 -19.82 -6.58
N ALA A 145 7.20 -18.54 -6.84
CA ALA A 145 6.63 -17.77 -7.95
C ALA A 145 7.68 -17.46 -9.02
N THR A 146 7.25 -17.35 -10.28
CA THR A 146 8.14 -16.99 -11.40
C THR A 146 8.39 -15.49 -11.45
N THR A 147 9.56 -15.10 -11.96
CA THR A 147 9.86 -13.70 -12.29
C THR A 147 9.16 -13.27 -13.58
N THR A 148 9.23 -11.97 -13.90
CA THR A 148 8.69 -11.43 -15.16
C THR A 148 9.41 -11.95 -16.40
N TYR A 149 10.63 -12.49 -16.28
CA TYR A 149 11.42 -12.98 -17.42
C TYR A 149 11.04 -14.40 -17.86
N GLU A 150 10.25 -15.10 -17.06
CA GLU A 150 9.86 -16.49 -17.29
C GLU A 150 8.44 -16.60 -17.89
N ARG A 151 7.80 -15.46 -18.17
CA ARG A 151 6.44 -15.38 -18.72
C ARG A 151 6.29 -14.23 -19.71
N SER A 152 5.31 -14.36 -20.59
CA SER A 152 4.92 -13.29 -21.53
C SER A 152 3.86 -12.40 -20.88
N GLU A 153 4.04 -11.09 -20.97
CA GLU A 153 3.11 -10.10 -20.40
C GLU A 153 3.13 -8.81 -21.25
N LEU A 154 2.08 -7.99 -21.11
CA LEU A 154 2.02 -6.65 -21.71
C LEU A 154 1.93 -5.58 -20.62
N THR A 155 2.72 -4.52 -20.77
CA THR A 155 2.70 -3.36 -19.86
C THR A 155 2.88 -2.06 -20.63
N MET A 156 2.42 -0.95 -20.06
CA MET A 156 2.58 0.36 -20.69
C MET A 156 3.78 1.13 -20.13
N PRO A 157 4.57 1.80 -20.98
CA PRO A 157 5.69 2.62 -20.54
C PRO A 157 5.22 4.00 -20.03
N GLY A 158 5.61 4.39 -18.80
CA GLY A 158 5.43 5.73 -18.26
C GLY A 158 4.08 5.99 -17.56
N VAL A 159 4.06 5.98 -16.23
CA VAL A 159 2.82 6.04 -15.41
C VAL A 159 1.94 7.28 -15.70
N TYR A 160 2.51 8.48 -15.78
CA TYR A 160 1.74 9.73 -16.05
C TYR A 160 1.50 10.01 -17.53
N SER A 161 2.31 9.41 -18.41
CA SER A 161 2.22 9.61 -19.86
C SER A 161 1.16 8.71 -20.51
N ASN A 162 0.45 7.91 -19.71
CA ASN A 162 -0.38 6.79 -20.10
C ASN A 162 -1.87 6.95 -19.76
N ALA A 163 -2.34 8.17 -19.45
CA ALA A 163 -3.76 8.41 -19.14
C ALA A 163 -4.62 8.54 -20.40
#